data_AF-A0AAV5KXX4-F1
#
_entry.id   AF-A0AAV5KXX4-F1
#
_cell.length_a   1.000
_cell.length_b   1.000
_cell.length_c   1.000
_cell.angle_alpha   90.00
_cell.angle_beta   90.00
_cell.angle_gamma   90.00
#
_symmetry.space_group_name_H-M   'P 1'
#
loop_
_entity.id
_entity.type
_entity.pdbx_description
1 polymer ?
#
loop_
_entity_poly.entity_id
_entity_poly.type
_entity_poly.pdbx_seq_one_letter_code
_entity_poly.pdbx_strand_id
1 'polypeptide(L)'
;MQIEGWAGYKCQQKLKLLKEDLKRWNKGVSGNVEAQVDKLSKQIEMLDKKSEEVELNETELTIRRECFQEMWDILRKREAVWKQKSRNTWVCLGDANTHFFHRSVQARRAQNTISDVLEGGWIEKPELVKMEAVRYFSELFQKDQWNRPLMGGFS
;
A
#
# COMPACT_ATOMS: atom_id res chain seq x y z
N MET A 1 -28.50 27.95 8.69
CA MET A 1 -27.97 28.71 9.85
C MET A 1 -27.08 29.83 9.33
N GLN A 2 -27.40 31.07 9.68
CA GLN A 2 -26.59 32.24 9.34
C GLN A 2 -25.47 32.32 10.38
N ILE A 3 -24.22 32.13 9.95
CA ILE A 3 -23.05 32.19 10.84
C ILE A 3 -22.49 33.61 10.75
N GLU A 4 -22.48 34.32 11.86
CA GLU A 4 -21.97 35.68 11.96
C GLU A 4 -20.51 35.72 12.42
N GLY A 5 -19.83 36.84 12.16
CA GLY A 5 -18.41 37.03 12.45
C GLY A 5 -17.57 37.34 11.20
N TRP A 6 -16.25 37.42 11.40
CA TRP A 6 -15.29 37.68 10.32
C TRP A 6 -15.18 36.50 9.33
N ALA A 7 -14.68 36.77 8.13
CA ALA A 7 -14.72 35.80 7.02
C ALA A 7 -14.07 34.44 7.33
N GLY A 8 -12.92 34.43 8.03
CA GLY A 8 -12.25 33.19 8.40
C GLY A 8 -13.03 32.34 9.40
N TYR A 9 -13.67 32.97 10.40
CA TYR A 9 -14.55 32.28 11.34
C TYR A 9 -15.76 31.67 10.62
N LYS A 10 -16.40 32.43 9.72
CA LYS A 10 -17.53 31.93 8.91
C LYS A 10 -17.11 30.73 8.06
N CYS A 11 -15.94 30.78 7.44
CA CYS A 11 -15.39 29.67 6.66
C CYS A 11 -15.14 28.44 7.54
N GLN A 12 -14.46 28.60 8.67
CA GLN A 12 -14.15 27.52 9.61
C GLN A 12 -15.42 26.82 10.11
N GLN A 13 -16.45 27.59 10.47
CA GLN A 13 -17.71 27.03 10.96
C GLN A 13 -18.48 26.30 9.86
N LYS A 14 -18.53 26.85 8.64
CA LYS A 14 -19.11 26.14 7.49
C LYS A 14 -18.39 24.82 7.19
N LEU A 15 -17.05 24.80 7.26
CA LEU A 15 -16.26 23.59 7.09
C LEU A 15 -16.49 22.57 8.21
N LYS A 16 -16.71 23.02 9.45
CA LYS A 16 -17.08 22.13 10.56
C LYS A 16 -18.43 21.46 10.32
N LEU A 17 -19.44 22.21 9.89
CA LEU A 17 -20.75 21.66 9.57
C LEU A 17 -20.66 20.65 8.42
N LEU A 18 -20.01 21.06 7.32
CA LEU A 18 -19.78 20.18 6.18
C LEU A 18 -19.05 18.88 6.57
N LYS A 19 -18.05 18.96 7.46
CA LYS A 19 -17.34 17.79 7.97
C LYS A 19 -18.27 16.80 8.67
N GLU A 20 -19.22 17.29 9.47
CA GLU A 20 -20.17 16.42 10.18
C GLU A 20 -21.16 15.78 9.21
N ASP A 21 -21.63 16.52 8.19
CA ASP A 21 -22.48 15.98 7.13
C ASP A 21 -21.74 14.90 6.32
N LEU A 22 -20.48 15.16 5.94
CA LEU A 22 -19.63 14.20 5.25
C LEU A 22 -19.34 12.97 6.10
N LYS A 23 -19.17 13.09 7.42
CA LYS A 23 -19.02 11.93 8.31
C LYS A 23 -20.28 11.07 8.35
N ARG A 24 -21.46 11.69 8.42
CA ARG A 24 -22.75 10.97 8.41
C ARG A 24 -22.93 10.23 7.08
N TRP A 25 -22.70 10.93 5.97
CA TRP A 25 -22.72 10.34 4.64
C TRP A 25 -21.74 9.17 4.52
N ASN A 26 -20.49 9.37 4.96
CA ASN A 26 -19.47 8.32 4.93
C ASN A 26 -19.80 7.13 5.83
N LYS A 27 -20.49 7.31 6.96
CA LYS A 27 -20.94 6.18 7.79
C LYS A 27 -21.99 5.33 7.08
N GLY A 28 -22.91 5.96 6.34
CA GLY A 28 -23.89 5.26 5.50
C GLY A 28 -23.24 4.53 4.33
N VAL A 29 -22.23 5.13 3.69
CA VAL A 29 -21.54 4.54 2.54
C VAL A 29 -20.51 3.49 2.95
N SER A 30 -19.66 3.76 3.93
CA SER A 30 -18.57 2.87 4.34
C SER A 30 -19.07 1.57 5.00
N GLY A 31 -20.20 1.62 5.71
CA GLY A 31 -20.86 0.40 6.21
C GLY A 31 -21.37 -0.47 5.07
N ASN A 32 -21.79 0.15 3.97
CA ASN A 32 -22.18 -0.55 2.75
C ASN A 32 -20.98 -1.21 2.07
N VAL A 33 -19.80 -0.58 2.09
CA VAL A 33 -18.58 -1.14 1.48
C VAL A 33 -18.12 -2.43 2.17
N GLU A 34 -18.12 -2.48 3.50
CA GLU A 34 -17.73 -3.70 4.23
C GLU A 34 -18.77 -4.82 4.04
N ALA A 35 -20.06 -4.47 4.07
CA ALA A 35 -21.13 -5.41 3.75
C ALA A 35 -21.06 -5.92 2.30
N GLN A 36 -20.66 -5.08 1.35
CA GLN A 36 -20.49 -5.44 -0.06
C GLN A 36 -19.32 -6.41 -0.24
N VAL A 37 -18.18 -6.18 0.42
CA VAL A 37 -17.06 -7.13 0.42
C VAL A 37 -17.48 -8.45 1.02
N ASP A 38 -18.14 -8.46 2.18
CA ASP A 38 -18.62 -9.69 2.82
C ASP A 38 -19.60 -10.48 1.93
N LYS A 39 -20.52 -9.77 1.25
CA LYS A 39 -21.43 -10.35 0.28
C LYS A 39 -20.68 -11.01 -0.89
N LEU A 40 -19.72 -10.30 -1.49
CA LEU A 40 -18.91 -10.80 -2.61
C LEU A 40 -18.07 -12.01 -2.17
N SER A 41 -17.46 -11.96 -0.98
CA SER A 41 -16.69 -13.08 -0.42
C SER A 41 -17.55 -14.32 -0.21
N LYS A 42 -18.76 -14.16 0.33
CA LYS A 42 -19.71 -15.28 0.49
C LYS A 42 -20.13 -15.87 -0.84
N GLN A 43 -20.38 -15.05 -1.85
CA GLN A 43 -20.76 -15.52 -3.18
C GLN A 43 -19.62 -16.27 -3.87
N ILE A 44 -18.38 -15.81 -3.71
CA ILE A 44 -17.18 -16.52 -4.16
C ILE A 44 -17.06 -17.87 -3.44
N GLU A 45 -17.19 -17.88 -2.10
CA GLU A 45 -17.09 -19.09 -1.29
C GLU A 45 -18.14 -20.13 -1.68
N MET A 46 -19.37 -19.73 -1.98
CA MET A 46 -20.41 -20.63 -2.48
C MET A 46 -20.03 -21.26 -3.82
N LEU A 47 -19.48 -20.47 -4.74
CA LEU A 47 -19.05 -20.97 -6.06
C LEU A 47 -17.81 -21.86 -5.95
N ASP A 48 -16.88 -21.54 -5.06
CA ASP A 48 -15.71 -22.36 -4.78
C ASP A 48 -16.11 -23.72 -4.20
N LYS A 49 -16.99 -23.75 -3.20
CA LYS A 49 -17.56 -24.99 -2.65
C LYS A 49 -18.28 -25.82 -3.70
N LYS A 50 -19.08 -25.18 -4.56
CA LYS A 50 -19.74 -25.87 -5.66
C LYS A 50 -18.73 -26.50 -6.63
N SER A 51 -17.63 -25.80 -6.90
CA SER A 51 -16.58 -26.29 -7.80
C SER A 51 -15.83 -27.53 -7.29
N GLU A 52 -15.84 -27.77 -5.96
CA GLU A 52 -15.28 -28.97 -5.35
C GLU A 52 -16.14 -30.22 -5.60
N GLU A 53 -17.46 -30.03 -5.75
CA GLU A 53 -18.41 -31.13 -5.97
C GLU A 53 -18.68 -31.37 -7.46
N VAL A 54 -18.81 -30.30 -8.25
CA VAL A 54 -19.22 -30.33 -9.66
C VAL A 54 -18.51 -29.24 -10.44
N GLU A 55 -18.15 -29.53 -11.70
CA GLU A 55 -17.58 -28.53 -12.60
C GLU A 55 -18.55 -27.36 -12.82
N LEU A 56 -18.06 -26.13 -12.66
CA LEU A 56 -18.84 -24.92 -12.84
C LEU A 56 -19.18 -24.71 -14.31
N ASN A 57 -20.41 -24.27 -14.59
CA ASN A 57 -20.77 -23.86 -15.94
C ASN A 57 -20.11 -22.51 -16.33
N GLU A 58 -20.09 -22.19 -17.62
CA GLU A 58 -19.45 -20.97 -18.13
C GLU A 58 -20.03 -19.68 -17.52
N THR A 59 -21.34 -19.66 -17.24
CA THR A 59 -21.99 -18.54 -16.56
C THR A 59 -21.51 -18.37 -15.11
N GLU A 60 -21.33 -19.45 -14.36
CA GLU A 60 -20.87 -19.43 -12.98
C GLU A 60 -19.40 -19.04 -12.89
N LEU A 61 -18.57 -19.50 -13.84
CA LEU A 61 -17.18 -19.06 -13.97
C LEU A 61 -17.09 -17.55 -14.24
N THR A 62 -17.99 -17.02 -15.07
CA THR A 62 -18.07 -15.59 -15.37
C THR A 62 -18.47 -14.80 -14.13
N ILE A 63 -19.53 -15.21 -13.43
CA ILE A 63 -19.97 -14.59 -12.17
C ILE A 63 -18.85 -14.61 -11.13
N ARG A 64 -18.16 -15.74 -10.97
CA ARG A 64 -17.03 -15.84 -10.04
C ARG A 64 -15.95 -14.81 -10.36
N ARG A 65 -15.58 -14.69 -11.63
CA ARG A 65 -14.56 -13.73 -12.09
C ARG A 65 -15.01 -12.28 -11.83
N GLU A 66 -16.26 -11.95 -12.12
CA GLU A 66 -16.83 -10.62 -11.87
C GLU A 66 -16.84 -10.29 -10.37
N CYS A 67 -17.24 -11.23 -9.51
CA CYS A 67 -17.21 -11.06 -8.06
C CYS A 67 -15.79 -10.76 -7.56
N PHE A 68 -14.78 -11.50 -8.04
CA PHE A 68 -13.39 -11.23 -7.70
C PHE A 68 -12.95 -9.86 -8.18
N GLN A 69 -13.28 -9.49 -9.42
CA GLN A 69 -12.91 -8.20 -10.00
C GLN A 69 -13.48 -7.03 -9.18
N GLU A 70 -14.77 -7.11 -8.84
CA GLU A 70 -15.44 -6.10 -8.02
C GLU A 70 -14.85 -6.02 -6.60
N MET A 71 -14.55 -7.17 -6.00
CA MET A 71 -13.91 -7.22 -4.68
C MET A 71 -12.53 -6.56 -4.72
N TRP A 72 -11.72 -6.85 -5.74
CA TRP A 72 -10.42 -6.21 -5.94
C TRP A 72 -10.53 -4.70 -6.14
N ASP A 73 -11.51 -4.22 -6.90
CA ASP A 73 -11.74 -2.79 -7.09
C ASP A 73 -12.07 -2.06 -5.79
N ILE A 74 -12.88 -2.69 -4.93
CA ILE A 74 -13.18 -2.15 -3.60
C ILE A 74 -11.92 -2.12 -2.73
N LEU A 75 -11.16 -3.21 -2.69
CA LEU A 75 -9.94 -3.29 -1.90
C LEU A 75 -8.89 -2.27 -2.33
N ARG A 76 -8.70 -2.05 -3.64
CA ARG A 76 -7.80 -1.01 -4.18
C ARG A 76 -8.20 0.39 -3.73
N LYS A 77 -9.50 0.72 -3.77
CA LYS A 77 -10.00 2.01 -3.27
C LYS A 77 -9.74 2.17 -1.77
N ARG A 78 -9.94 1.11 -0.98
CA ARG A 78 -9.64 1.10 0.47
C ARG A 78 -8.15 1.31 0.71
N GLU A 79 -7.29 0.61 0.00
CA GLU A 79 -5.84 0.76 0.09
C GLU A 79 -5.40 2.20 -0.17
N ALA A 80 -5.93 2.84 -1.22
CA ALA A 80 -5.64 4.24 -1.53
C ALA A 80 -6.02 5.18 -0.37
N VAL A 81 -7.19 4.99 0.23
CA VAL A 81 -7.64 5.75 1.42
C VAL A 81 -6.71 5.51 2.60
N TRP A 82 -6.34 4.26 2.88
CA TRP A 82 -5.40 3.93 3.96
C TRP A 82 -4.02 4.53 3.75
N LYS A 83 -3.52 4.53 2.51
CA LYS A 83 -2.26 5.17 2.13
C LYS A 83 -2.31 6.67 2.41
N GLN A 84 -3.41 7.34 2.06
CA GLN A 84 -3.59 8.76 2.35
C GLN A 84 -3.63 9.04 3.86
N LYS A 85 -4.39 8.24 4.62
CA LYS A 85 -4.45 8.34 6.09
C LYS A 85 -3.08 8.14 6.72
N SER A 86 -2.34 7.12 6.30
CA SER A 86 -0.98 6.83 6.78
C SER A 86 -0.02 8.00 6.52
N ARG A 87 -0.04 8.59 5.32
CA ARG A 87 0.75 9.79 5.00
C ARG A 87 0.37 10.97 5.89
N ASN A 88 -0.91 11.18 6.16
CA ASN A 88 -1.36 12.24 7.06
C ASN A 88 -0.87 12.01 8.50
N THR A 89 -0.98 10.76 9.00
CA THR A 89 -0.42 10.37 10.30
C THR A 89 1.08 10.62 10.36
N TRP A 90 1.82 10.28 9.30
CA TRP A 90 3.25 10.56 9.20
C TRP A 90 3.55 12.06 9.23
N VAL A 91 2.81 12.89 8.49
CA VAL A 91 2.97 14.36 8.52
C VAL A 91 2.70 14.92 9.93
N CYS A 92 1.71 14.38 10.63
CA CYS A 92 1.35 14.84 11.97
C CYS A 92 2.32 14.38 13.08
N LEU A 93 2.88 13.17 12.98
CA LEU A 93 3.61 12.50 14.07
C LEU A 93 5.08 12.19 13.77
N GLY A 94 5.48 12.23 12.50
CA GLY A 94 6.69 11.57 11.99
C GLY A 94 8.00 12.33 12.21
N ASP A 95 7.97 13.65 12.32
CA ASP A 95 9.20 14.44 12.54
C ASP A 95 9.40 14.86 14.01
N ALA A 96 8.36 14.68 14.82
CA ALA A 96 8.49 14.77 16.28
C ALA A 96 9.08 13.46 16.81
N ASN A 97 9.85 13.52 17.91
CA ASN A 97 10.38 12.36 18.65
C ASN A 97 9.26 11.55 19.34
N THR A 98 8.24 11.17 18.59
CA THR A 98 7.12 10.39 19.06
C THR A 98 7.49 8.93 19.05
N HIS A 99 6.81 8.15 19.89
CA HIS A 99 6.91 6.70 19.87
C HIS A 99 6.53 6.11 18.49
N PHE A 100 5.69 6.78 17.71
CA PHE A 100 5.39 6.40 16.33
C PHE A 100 6.63 6.50 15.42
N PHE A 101 7.37 7.62 15.46
CA PHE A 101 8.62 7.77 14.72
C PHE A 101 9.63 6.66 15.02
N HIS A 102 9.88 6.40 16.31
CA HIS A 102 10.83 5.36 16.72
C HIS A 102 10.39 3.96 16.26
N ARG A 103 9.10 3.62 16.34
CA ARG A 103 8.58 2.34 15.83
C ARG A 103 8.73 2.23 14.31
N SER A 104 8.43 3.29 13.55
CA SER A 104 8.60 3.28 12.11
C SER A 104 10.06 3.15 11.68
N VAL A 105 10.99 3.83 12.38
CA VAL A 105 12.44 3.66 12.15
C VAL A 105 12.88 2.24 12.46
N GLN A 106 12.42 1.65 13.58
CA GLN A 106 12.75 0.28 13.94
C GLN A 106 12.22 -0.72 12.91
N ALA A 107 10.98 -0.56 12.44
CA ALA A 107 10.41 -1.41 11.39
C ALA A 107 11.18 -1.29 10.07
N ARG A 108 11.54 -0.07 9.66
CA ARG A 108 12.37 0.15 8.47
C ARG A 108 13.77 -0.45 8.62
N ARG A 109 14.38 -0.34 9.81
CA ARG A 109 15.66 -1.01 10.11
C ARG A 109 15.50 -2.52 9.95
N ALA A 110 14.50 -3.13 10.57
CA ALA A 110 14.27 -4.57 10.49
C ALA A 110 14.05 -5.06 9.05
N GLN A 111 13.30 -4.32 8.22
CA GLN A 111 13.07 -4.64 6.81
C GLN A 111 14.33 -4.51 5.94
N ASN A 112 15.19 -3.53 6.26
CA ASN A 112 16.40 -3.26 5.50
C ASN A 112 17.63 -4.01 6.04
N THR A 113 17.50 -4.73 7.16
CA THR A 113 18.57 -5.58 7.68
C THR A 113 18.74 -6.76 6.75
N ILE A 114 19.90 -6.82 6.09
CA ILE A 114 20.34 -8.01 5.37
C ILE A 114 20.90 -8.96 6.42
N SER A 115 20.13 -9.99 6.78
CA SER A 115 20.55 -11.01 7.74
C SER A 115 21.57 -11.95 7.13
N ASP A 116 21.29 -12.44 5.91
CA ASP A 116 22.08 -13.49 5.28
C ASP A 116 22.28 -13.20 3.79
N VAL A 117 23.42 -13.62 3.25
CA VAL A 117 23.74 -13.53 1.82
C VAL A 117 24.13 -14.92 1.31
N LEU A 118 23.64 -15.30 0.12
CA LEU A 118 23.94 -16.57 -0.52
C LEU A 118 24.97 -16.36 -1.64
N GLU A 119 26.21 -16.79 -1.41
CA GLU A 119 27.27 -16.83 -2.43
C GLU A 119 28.14 -18.07 -2.21
N GLY A 120 27.89 -19.14 -2.98
CA GLY A 120 28.54 -20.45 -2.78
C GLY A 120 28.15 -21.20 -1.49
N GLY A 121 27.36 -20.57 -0.62
CA GLY A 121 26.84 -21.07 0.65
C GLY A 121 26.13 -19.95 1.43
N TRP A 122 25.37 -20.29 2.47
CA TRP A 122 24.69 -19.30 3.31
C TRP A 122 25.71 -18.61 4.24
N ILE A 123 25.83 -17.29 4.13
CA ILE A 123 26.65 -16.45 5.00
C ILE A 123 25.72 -15.67 5.92
N GLU A 124 25.64 -16.09 7.18
CA GLU A 124 24.68 -15.55 8.16
C GLU A 124 25.32 -14.59 9.19
N LYS A 125 26.66 -14.46 9.17
CA LYS A 125 27.37 -13.58 10.12
C LYS A 125 27.40 -12.15 9.58
N PRO A 126 26.93 -11.14 10.34
CA PRO A 126 26.86 -9.75 9.89
C PRO A 126 28.19 -9.17 9.40
N GLU A 127 29.31 -9.57 9.99
CA GLU A 127 30.65 -9.14 9.59
C GLU A 127 31.04 -9.70 8.21
N LEU A 128 30.71 -10.97 7.97
CA LEU A 128 31.00 -11.64 6.69
C LEU A 128 30.10 -11.10 5.58
N VAL A 129 28.81 -10.86 5.87
CA VAL A 129 27.87 -10.20 4.94
C VAL A 129 28.38 -8.82 4.51
N LYS A 130 28.92 -8.02 5.43
CA LYS A 130 29.51 -6.71 5.11
C LYS A 130 30.74 -6.83 4.22
N MET A 131 31.65 -7.75 4.54
CA MET A 131 32.85 -7.99 3.74
C MET A 131 32.48 -8.43 2.31
N GLU A 132 31.49 -9.32 2.20
CA GLU A 132 31.03 -9.82 0.92
C GLU A 132 30.35 -8.73 0.09
N ALA A 133 29.49 -7.92 0.71
CA ALA A 133 28.91 -6.76 0.05
C ALA A 133 29.99 -5.79 -0.47
N VAL A 134 31.02 -5.50 0.34
CA VAL A 134 32.14 -4.65 -0.09
C VAL A 134 32.90 -5.27 -1.26
N ARG A 135 33.19 -6.58 -1.21
CA ARG A 135 33.88 -7.30 -2.31
C ARG A 135 33.07 -7.23 -3.59
N TYR A 136 31.81 -7.66 -3.54
CA TYR A 136 30.89 -7.68 -4.67
C TYR A 136 30.75 -6.30 -5.34
N PHE A 137 30.48 -5.25 -4.55
CA PHE A 137 30.34 -3.91 -5.12
C PHE A 137 31.67 -3.33 -5.61
N SER A 138 32.80 -3.63 -4.95
CA SER A 138 34.12 -3.21 -5.45
C SER A 138 34.44 -3.83 -6.81
N GLU A 139 34.16 -5.12 -6.98
CA GLU A 139 34.32 -5.81 -8.27
C GLU A 139 33.32 -5.28 -9.33
N LEU A 140 32.08 -5.00 -8.93
CA LEU A 140 31.04 -4.45 -9.81
C LEU A 140 31.42 -3.06 -10.34
N PHE A 141 31.92 -2.17 -9.47
CA PHE A 141 32.33 -0.82 -9.85
C PHE A 141 33.71 -0.77 -10.53
N GLN A 142 34.53 -1.82 -10.41
CA GLN A 142 35.76 -1.97 -11.19
C GLN A 142 35.50 -2.58 -12.58
N LYS A 143 34.39 -3.32 -12.76
CA LYS A 143 33.90 -3.75 -14.07
C LYS A 143 33.25 -2.60 -14.82
N ASP A 144 34.07 -1.65 -15.25
CA ASP A 144 33.65 -0.61 -16.17
C ASP A 144 34.11 -0.97 -17.59
N GLN A 145 33.22 -1.62 -18.34
CA GLN A 145 33.15 -1.40 -19.79
C GLN A 145 31.74 -0.99 -20.16
N TRP A 146 31.29 0.14 -19.61
CA TRP A 146 30.24 0.90 -20.27
C TRP A 146 30.81 1.50 -21.56
N ASN A 147 30.74 0.74 -22.66
CA ASN A 147 30.89 1.29 -24.00
C ASN A 147 29.69 2.18 -24.28
N ARG A 148 29.73 3.43 -23.80
CA ARG A 148 28.75 4.46 -24.15
C ARG A 148 28.76 4.59 -25.68
N PRO A 149 27.66 4.26 -26.39
CA PRO A 149 27.61 4.53 -27.81
C PRO A 149 27.76 6.04 -28.00
N LEU A 150 28.84 6.47 -28.65
CA LEU A 150 28.93 7.82 -29.15
C LEU A 150 27.85 7.94 -30.24
N MET A 151 26.83 8.77 -29.99
CA MET A 151 25.87 9.16 -31.02
C MET A 151 26.62 9.94 -32.10
N GLY A 152 27.18 9.22 -33.07
CA GLY A 152 27.75 9.77 -34.28
C GLY A 152 26.61 10.24 -35.17
N GLY A 153 26.37 11.54 -35.21
CA GLY A 153 25.39 12.10 -36.14
C GLY A 153 24.83 13.46 -35.75
N PHE A 154 25.70 14.46 -35.56
CA PHE A 154 25.35 15.87 -35.80
C PHE A 154 26.57 16.58 -36.39
N SER A 155 26.75 16.41 -37.68
CA SER A 155 27.46 17.31 -38.59
C SER A 155 26.84 17.16 -39.97
#